data_AF-A0A1F9BEZ7-F1
#
_entry.id   AF-A0A1F9BEZ7-F1
#
_cell.length_a   1.000
_cell.length_b   1.000
_cell.length_c   1.000
_cell.angle_alpha   90.00
_cell.angle_beta   90.00
_cell.angle_gamma   90.00
#
_symmetry.space_group_name_H-M   'P 1'
#
loop_
_entity.id
_entity.type
_entity.pdbx_description
1 polymer ?
#
loop_
_entity_poly.entity_id
_entity_poly.type
_entity_poly.pdbx_seq_one_letter_code
_entity_poly.pdbx_strand_id
1 'polypeptide(L)'
;MKYKVILISILMFLALINIVFATNSEIVGVWVDSYNNYDEYKADGTYVGFNIDNNKKYIGVTGKYKIESDKIIITFTTSESCKVNVGDIESIRYTIKDNQLIYIDNKGKVINKLKRVK
;
A
#
# COMPACT_ATOMS: atom_id res chain seq x y z
N MET A 1 -42.86 -20.70 6.23
CA MET A 1 -41.99 -20.46 5.04
C MET A 1 -41.48 -19.01 4.95
N LYS A 2 -40.94 -18.41 6.02
CA LYS A 2 -40.47 -17.00 6.01
C LYS A 2 -38.95 -16.81 6.05
N TYR A 3 -38.19 -17.87 6.35
CA TYR A 3 -36.73 -17.79 6.52
C TYR A 3 -35.91 -17.99 5.24
N LYS A 4 -36.49 -18.55 4.17
CA LYS A 4 -35.75 -18.80 2.91
C LYS A 4 -35.45 -17.53 2.11
N VAL A 5 -36.29 -16.50 2.19
CA VAL A 5 -36.14 -15.27 1.39
C VAL A 5 -35.03 -14.37 1.95
N ILE A 6 -34.86 -14.34 3.27
CA ILE A 6 -33.83 -13.52 3.96
C ILE A 6 -32.43 -14.13 3.76
N LEU A 7 -32.31 -15.46 3.74
CA LEU A 7 -31.01 -16.11 3.59
C LEU A 7 -30.42 -15.92 2.18
N ILE A 8 -31.26 -15.91 1.14
CA ILE A 8 -30.84 -15.70 -0.25
C ILE A 8 -30.40 -14.25 -0.48
N SER A 9 -31.05 -13.28 0.17
CA SER A 9 -30.70 -11.86 0.03
C SER A 9 -29.39 -11.51 0.73
N ILE A 10 -29.07 -12.14 1.87
CA ILE A 10 -27.75 -11.99 2.52
C ILE A 10 -26.64 -12.64 1.67
N LEU A 11 -26.88 -13.82 1.09
CA LEU A 11 -25.90 -14.50 0.23
C LEU A 11 -25.60 -13.71 -1.06
N MET A 12 -26.61 -13.06 -1.66
CA MET A 12 -26.42 -12.21 -2.84
C MET A 12 -25.76 -10.85 -2.50
N PHE A 13 -25.96 -10.32 -1.29
CA PHE A 13 -25.27 -9.11 -0.86
C PHE A 13 -23.77 -9.34 -0.63
N LEU A 14 -23.40 -10.53 -0.13
CA LEU A 14 -21.99 -10.96 -0.01
C LEU A 14 -21.32 -11.18 -1.38
N ALA A 15 -22.07 -11.59 -2.41
CA ALA A 15 -21.53 -11.78 -3.76
C ALA A 15 -21.23 -10.47 -4.51
N LEU A 16 -21.81 -9.33 -4.09
CA LEU A 16 -21.60 -8.02 -4.71
C LEU A 16 -20.41 -7.23 -4.14
N ILE A 17 -19.89 -7.63 -2.98
CA ILE A 17 -18.71 -7.01 -2.35
C ILE A 17 -17.53 -7.96 -2.51
N ASN A 18 -17.19 -8.30 -3.76
CA ASN A 18 -15.88 -8.85 -4.11
C ASN A 18 -14.84 -7.72 -4.23
N ILE A 19 -14.93 -6.70 -3.38
CA ILE A 19 -13.79 -5.85 -3.09
C ILE A 19 -13.18 -6.47 -1.83
N VAL A 20 -12.32 -7.46 -2.05
CA VAL A 20 -11.36 -7.85 -1.02
C VAL A 20 -10.49 -6.62 -0.82
N PHE A 21 -10.84 -5.80 0.16
CA PHE A 21 -9.94 -4.77 0.65
C PHE A 21 -8.71 -5.53 1.16
N ALA A 22 -7.56 -5.31 0.54
CA ALA A 22 -6.32 -5.89 1.00
C ALA A 22 -6.19 -5.57 2.49
N THR A 23 -6.25 -6.60 3.32
CA THR A 23 -6.14 -6.41 4.76
C THR A 23 -4.73 -5.86 5.04
N ASN A 24 -4.56 -5.09 6.11
CA ASN A 24 -3.23 -4.63 6.55
C ASN A 24 -2.18 -5.76 6.55
N SER A 25 -2.59 -7.02 6.74
CA SER A 25 -1.69 -8.18 6.74
C SER A 25 -1.02 -8.47 5.39
N GLU A 26 -1.65 -8.15 4.26
CA GLU A 26 -1.09 -8.46 2.95
C GLU A 26 0.01 -7.48 2.55
N ILE A 27 -0.08 -6.22 2.96
CA ILE A 27 0.93 -5.22 2.64
C ILE A 27 2.15 -5.30 3.57
N VAL A 28 1.99 -5.82 4.80
CA VAL A 28 3.08 -5.92 5.76
C VAL A 28 4.25 -6.72 5.18
N GLY A 29 5.45 -6.16 5.28
CA GLY A 29 6.68 -6.73 4.75
C GLY A 29 7.56 -5.69 4.06
N VAL A 30 8.68 -6.18 3.53
CA VAL A 30 9.66 -5.40 2.78
C VAL A 30 9.46 -5.63 1.28
N TRP A 31 9.42 -4.55 0.52
CA TRP A 31 9.19 -4.55 -0.92
C TRP A 31 10.31 -3.79 -1.62
N VAL A 32 10.84 -4.32 -2.72
CA VAL A 32 12.00 -3.74 -3.42
C VAL A 32 11.69 -3.61 -4.91
N ASP A 33 11.98 -2.46 -5.50
CA ASP A 33 11.88 -2.24 -6.95
C ASP A 33 13.17 -2.64 -7.70
N SER A 34 13.17 -2.52 -9.03
CA SER A 34 14.35 -2.85 -9.86
C SER A 34 15.54 -1.91 -9.67
N TYR A 35 15.35 -0.78 -8.98
CA TYR A 35 16.38 0.23 -8.72
C TYR A 35 16.94 0.13 -7.29
N ASN A 36 16.56 -0.92 -6.55
CA ASN A 36 16.90 -1.13 -5.14
C ASN A 36 16.32 -0.06 -4.19
N ASN A 37 15.26 0.63 -4.61
CA ASN A 37 14.44 1.38 -3.66
C ASN A 37 13.58 0.38 -2.90
N TYR A 38 13.37 0.61 -1.61
CA TYR A 38 12.55 -0.29 -0.80
C TYR A 38 11.57 0.44 0.08
N ASP A 39 10.41 -0.21 0.23
CA ASP A 39 9.32 0.19 1.09
C ASP A 39 9.06 -0.92 2.10
N GLU A 40 9.12 -0.60 3.38
CA GLU A 40 8.77 -1.49 4.48
C GLU A 40 7.49 -1.00 5.15
N TYR A 41 6.51 -1.90 5.20
CA TYR A 41 5.25 -1.71 5.92
C TYR A 41 5.23 -2.63 7.13
N LYS A 42 5.21 -2.05 8.33
CA LYS A 42 5.23 -2.79 9.60
C LYS A 42 3.82 -2.97 10.15
N ALA A 43 3.60 -4.09 10.84
CA ALA A 43 2.29 -4.43 11.40
C ALA A 43 1.74 -3.41 12.42
N ASP A 44 2.60 -2.57 12.99
CA ASP A 44 2.25 -1.48 13.91
C ASP A 44 1.80 -0.19 13.19
N GLY A 45 1.66 -0.22 11.86
CA GLY A 45 1.31 0.94 11.04
C GLY A 45 2.49 1.87 10.75
N THR A 46 3.73 1.45 11.01
CA THR A 46 4.93 2.22 10.65
C THR A 46 5.34 1.95 9.20
N TYR A 47 5.63 3.02 8.46
CA TYR A 47 6.19 2.97 7.11
C TYR A 47 7.63 3.45 7.12
N VAL A 48 8.47 2.77 6.35
CA VAL A 48 9.86 3.14 6.14
C VAL A 48 10.14 3.06 4.63
N GLY A 49 10.52 4.18 4.03
CA GLY A 49 10.84 4.28 2.61
C GLY A 49 12.29 4.67 2.43
N PHE A 50 12.97 4.00 1.51
CA PHE A 50 14.35 4.30 1.15
C PHE A 50 14.51 4.36 -0.37
N ASN A 51 15.06 5.46 -0.83
CA ASN A 51 15.38 5.69 -2.24
C ASN A 51 16.88 5.98 -2.40
N ILE A 52 17.46 5.47 -3.47
CA ILE A 52 18.82 5.83 -3.90
C ILE A 52 18.67 6.84 -5.03
N ASP A 53 19.05 8.10 -4.77
CA ASP A 53 19.01 9.11 -5.82
C ASP A 53 20.05 8.84 -6.92
N ASN A 54 19.94 9.55 -8.05
CA ASN A 54 20.88 9.41 -9.18
C ASN A 54 22.34 9.72 -8.81
N ASN A 55 22.59 10.35 -7.67
CA ASN A 55 23.93 10.65 -7.13
C ASN A 55 24.39 9.62 -6.10
N LYS A 56 23.69 8.50 -5.95
CA LYS A 56 23.92 7.45 -4.94
C LYS A 56 23.80 7.96 -3.51
N LYS A 57 23.05 9.05 -3.29
CA LYS A 57 22.71 9.49 -1.94
C LYS A 57 21.51 8.70 -1.45
N TYR A 58 21.63 8.20 -0.24
CA TYR A 58 20.53 7.56 0.46
C TYR A 58 19.55 8.62 0.93
N ILE A 59 18.30 8.44 0.54
CA ILE A 59 17.20 9.27 0.96
C ILE A 59 16.24 8.38 1.72
N GLY A 60 16.12 8.63 3.03
CA GLY A 60 15.28 7.87 3.93
C GLY A 60 14.09 8.70 4.40
N VAL A 61 12.91 8.10 4.39
CA VAL A 61 11.70 8.67 5.00
C VAL A 61 11.09 7.66 5.95
N THR A 62 10.54 8.15 7.04
CA THR A 62 9.69 7.34 7.91
C THR A 62 8.35 8.01 8.07
N GLY A 63 7.32 7.22 8.32
CA GLY A 63 5.98 7.73 8.52
C GLY A 63 5.07 6.73 9.21
N LYS A 64 3.82 7.14 9.38
CA LYS A 64 2.72 6.24 9.70
C LYS A 64 1.91 5.98 8.44
N TYR A 65 1.45 4.76 8.27
CA TYR A 65 0.56 4.41 7.18
C TYR A 65 -0.75 3.80 7.66
N LYS A 66 -1.77 3.95 6.84
CA LYS A 66 -3.03 3.23 6.95
C LYS A 66 -3.51 2.84 5.55
N ILE A 67 -4.34 1.81 5.49
CA ILE A 67 -5.00 1.38 4.27
C ILE A 67 -6.44 1.90 4.27
N GLU A 68 -6.82 2.59 3.20
CA GLU A 68 -8.19 3.01 2.95
C GLU A 68 -8.62 2.50 1.58
N SER A 69 -9.47 1.48 1.57
CA SER A 69 -9.94 0.83 0.35
C SER A 69 -8.79 0.30 -0.54
N ASP A 70 -8.55 0.95 -1.68
CA ASP A 70 -7.52 0.65 -2.67
C ASP A 70 -6.28 1.55 -2.53
N LYS A 71 -6.17 2.28 -1.41
CA LYS A 71 -5.11 3.28 -1.18
C LYS A 71 -4.29 3.00 0.06
N ILE A 72 -3.00 3.30 -0.05
CA ILE A 72 -2.09 3.46 1.07
C ILE A 72 -2.02 4.96 1.34
N ILE A 73 -2.31 5.37 2.57
CA ILE A 73 -2.13 6.74 3.03
C ILE A 73 -0.95 6.77 3.98
N ILE A 74 0.07 7.54 3.63
CA ILE A 74 1.32 7.70 4.39
C ILE A 74 1.38 9.12 4.92
N THR A 75 1.65 9.29 6.20
CA THR A 75 1.95 10.57 6.83
C THR A 75 3.41 10.56 7.25
N PHE A 76 4.23 11.40 6.64
CA PHE A 76 5.67 11.42 6.88
C PHE A 76 6.00 12.06 8.22
N THR A 77 6.82 11.39 9.03
CA THR A 77 7.24 11.82 10.37
C THR A 77 8.71 12.24 10.40
N THR A 78 9.54 11.71 9.50
CA THR A 78 10.92 12.16 9.31
C THR A 78 11.28 12.17 7.83
N SER A 79 12.15 13.11 7.44
CA SER A 79 12.84 13.08 6.15
C SER A 79 14.32 13.34 6.36
N GLU A 80 15.15 12.37 5.99
CA GLU A 80 16.60 12.56 5.86
C GLU A 80 16.90 12.72 4.37
N SER A 81 17.50 13.85 4.01
CA SER A 81 17.91 14.19 2.63
C SER A 81 16.78 14.26 1.58
N CYS A 82 15.52 14.11 1.98
CA CYS A 82 14.36 14.05 1.10
C CYS A 82 13.69 15.43 0.95
N LYS A 83 13.08 15.71 -0.22
CA LYS A 83 12.31 16.95 -0.46
C LYS A 83 10.88 16.91 0.11
N VAL A 84 10.53 15.87 0.87
CA VAL A 84 9.22 15.77 1.54
C VAL A 84 9.30 16.46 2.89
N ASN A 85 8.28 17.25 3.20
CA ASN A 85 8.19 17.91 4.50
C ASN A 85 7.57 16.93 5.51
N VAL A 86 8.02 17.01 6.75
CA VAL A 86 7.36 16.31 7.86
C VAL A 86 5.92 16.81 7.97
N GLY A 87 4.97 15.89 8.09
CA GLY A 87 3.54 16.16 8.09
C GLY A 87 2.89 16.08 6.70
N ASP A 88 3.67 16.00 5.61
CA ASP A 88 3.11 15.75 4.28
C ASP A 88 2.41 14.39 4.26
N ILE A 89 1.32 14.34 3.49
CA ILE A 89 0.50 13.15 3.31
C ILE A 89 0.59 12.70 1.86
N GLU A 90 0.98 11.44 1.66
CA GLU A 90 0.90 10.79 0.36
C GLU A 90 -0.25 9.78 0.35
N SER A 91 -0.97 9.74 -0.77
CA SER A 91 -2.06 8.78 -1.01
C SER A 91 -1.81 8.08 -2.33
N ILE A 92 -1.46 6.79 -2.28
CA ILE A 92 -1.06 5.99 -3.42
C ILE A 92 -2.09 4.88 -3.63
N ARG A 93 -2.64 4.73 -4.85
CA ARG A 93 -3.45 3.55 -5.17
C ARG A 93 -2.56 2.36 -5.38
N TYR A 94 -2.99 1.19 -4.92
CA TYR A 94 -2.19 0.00 -5.02
C TYR A 94 -3.02 -1.26 -5.30
N THR A 95 -2.32 -2.29 -5.77
CA THR A 95 -2.81 -3.67 -5.76
C THR A 95 -1.64 -4.60 -5.42
N ILE A 96 -1.95 -5.76 -4.85
CA ILE A 96 -0.98 -6.82 -4.62
C ILE A 96 -1.34 -8.00 -5.51
N LYS A 97 -0.40 -8.42 -6.35
CA LYS A 97 -0.57 -9.56 -7.26
C LYS A 97 0.74 -10.30 -7.43
N ASP A 98 0.71 -11.63 -7.42
CA ASP A 98 1.89 -12.48 -7.68
C ASP A 98 3.12 -12.10 -6.82
N ASN A 99 2.87 -11.79 -5.54
CA ASN A 99 3.88 -11.34 -4.58
C ASN A 99 4.60 -10.03 -4.97
N GLN A 100 3.88 -9.17 -5.71
CA GLN A 100 4.31 -7.82 -6.07
C GLN A 100 3.33 -6.78 -5.54
N LEU A 101 3.87 -5.71 -4.99
CA LEU A 101 3.16 -4.49 -4.67
C LEU A 101 3.24 -3.58 -5.89
N ILE A 102 2.08 -3.21 -6.42
CA ILE A 102 1.97 -2.45 -7.67
C ILE A 102 1.32 -1.11 -7.34
N TYR A 103 2.05 -0.03 -7.54
CA TYR A 103 1.52 1.32 -7.40
C TYR A 103 0.89 1.79 -8.70
N ILE A 104 -0.24 2.48 -8.56
CA ILE A 104 -1.12 2.88 -9.67
C ILE A 104 -1.43 4.37 -9.53
N ASP A 105 -1.38 5.11 -10.63
CA ASP A 105 -1.79 6.52 -10.64
C ASP A 105 -3.33 6.69 -10.65
N ASN A 106 -3.78 7.94 -10.60
CA ASN A 106 -5.21 8.27 -10.62
C ASN A 106 -5.94 7.91 -11.92
N LYS A 107 -5.21 7.60 -12.99
CA LYS A 107 -5.73 7.17 -14.30
C LYS A 107 -5.71 5.64 -14.46
N GLY A 108 -5.26 4.90 -13.46
CA GLY A 108 -5.16 3.45 -13.51
C GLY A 108 -3.87 2.93 -14.15
N LYS A 109 -2.88 3.79 -14.42
CA LYS A 109 -1.59 3.38 -15.00
C LYS A 109 -0.64 2.93 -13.89
N VAL A 110 0.08 1.84 -14.12
CA VAL A 110 1.16 1.39 -13.23
C VAL A 110 2.30 2.40 -13.21
N ILE A 111 2.65 2.87 -12.01
CA ILE A 111 3.76 3.80 -11.77
C ILE A 111 5.00 3.10 -11.20
N ASN A 112 4.83 2.08 -10.37
CA ASN A 112 5.95 1.27 -9.87
C ASN A 112 5.51 -0.17 -9.58
N LYS A 113 6.48 -1.08 -9.54
CA LYS A 113 6.31 -2.48 -9.14
C LYS A 113 7.43 -2.87 -8.21
N LEU A 114 7.07 -3.30 -7.01
CA LEU A 114 7.99 -3.77 -5.99
C LEU A 114 7.76 -5.25 -5.75
N LYS A 115 8.83 -6.03 -5.64
CA LYS A 115 8.77 -7.45 -5.28
C LYS A 115 8.94 -7.59 -3.78
N ARG A 116 8.16 -8.49 -3.17
CA ARG A 116 8.36 -8.79 -1.75
C ARG A 116 9.71 -9.48 -1.54
N VAL A 117 10.44 -9.03 -0.54
CA VAL A 117 11.63 -9.71 -0.01
C VAL A 117 11.15 -10.88 0.87
N LYS A 118 11.67 -12.08 0.62
CA LYS A 118 11.32 -13.29 1.37
C LYS A 118 11.87 -13.25 2.80
#